data_AF-A0A511WPC6-F1
#
_entry.id   AF-A0A511WPC6-F1
#
_cell.length_a   1.000
_cell.length_b   1.000
_cell.length_c   1.000
_cell.angle_alpha   90.00
_cell.angle_beta   90.00
_cell.angle_gamma   90.00
#
_symmetry.space_group_name_H-M   'P 1'
#
loop_
_entity.id
_entity.type
_entity.pdbx_description
1 polymer ?
#
loop_
_entity_poly.entity_id
_entity_poly.type
_entity_poly.pdbx_seq_one_letter_code
_entity_poly.pdbx_strand_id
1 'polypeptide(L)'
;MEKGNRCETFAFHLNLLLEVEEMKKYPFTKLVIEKSLTRKEYMESLQLLEILNERYEEDVANGLINHADLMIHFAGMLCYKLPIEETLEALEQQGLYPELTSLLNRLHYK
;
A
#
# COMPACT_ATOMS: atom_id res chain seq x y z
N MET A 1 -35.39 -23.17 -6.87
CA MET A 1 -33.93 -23.39 -6.79
C MET A 1 -33.27 -22.04 -6.79
N GLU A 2 -32.95 -21.53 -5.60
CA GLU A 2 -32.19 -20.29 -5.47
C GLU A 2 -30.80 -20.53 -6.05
N LYS A 3 -30.50 -19.91 -7.18
CA LYS A 3 -29.11 -19.75 -7.59
C LYS A 3 -28.50 -18.77 -6.58
N GLY A 4 -27.99 -19.30 -5.47
CA GLY A 4 -27.17 -18.53 -4.54
C GLY A 4 -26.18 -17.70 -5.36
N ASN A 5 -26.20 -16.39 -5.14
CA ASN A 5 -25.45 -15.45 -5.95
C ASN A 5 -23.96 -15.79 -5.81
N ARG A 6 -23.35 -16.31 -6.88
CA ARG A 6 -21.95 -16.74 -6.87
C ARG A 6 -21.02 -15.63 -6.38
N CYS A 7 -21.33 -14.37 -6.68
CA CYS A 7 -20.57 -13.23 -6.19
C CYS A 7 -20.65 -13.07 -4.67
N GLU A 8 -21.83 -13.25 -4.07
CA GLU A 8 -21.99 -13.24 -2.60
C GLU A 8 -21.21 -14.39 -1.96
N THR A 9 -21.22 -15.57 -2.57
CA THR A 9 -20.43 -16.71 -2.09
C THR A 9 -18.92 -16.42 -2.15
N PHE A 10 -18.42 -15.84 -3.25
CA PHE A 10 -17.02 -15.45 -3.37
C PHE A 10 -16.63 -14.34 -2.38
N ALA A 11 -17.48 -13.33 -2.20
CA ALA A 11 -17.26 -12.26 -1.23
C ALA A 11 -17.17 -12.83 0.21
N PHE A 12 -18.06 -13.75 0.56
CA PHE A 12 -18.03 -14.45 1.85
C PHE A 12 -16.73 -15.24 2.04
N HIS A 13 -16.31 -16.05 1.05
CA HIS A 13 -15.06 -16.80 1.13
C HIS A 13 -13.83 -15.88 1.22
N LEU A 14 -13.83 -14.76 0.50
CA LEU A 14 -12.75 -13.77 0.57
C LEU A 14 -12.66 -13.14 1.96
N ASN A 15 -13.80 -12.77 2.55
CA ASN A 15 -13.85 -12.23 3.91
C ASN A 15 -13.33 -13.25 4.93
N LEU A 16 -13.70 -14.54 4.81
CA LEU A 16 -13.16 -15.58 5.67
C LEU A 16 -11.63 -15.69 5.55
N LEU A 17 -11.08 -15.56 4.35
CA LEU A 17 -9.63 -15.59 4.14
C LEU A 17 -8.93 -14.39 4.80
N LEU A 18 -9.52 -13.19 4.74
CA LEU A 18 -8.97 -11.98 5.36
C LEU A 18 -8.86 -12.04 6.90
N GLU A 19 -9.62 -12.93 7.54
CA GLU A 19 -9.62 -13.13 9.00
C GLU A 19 -8.63 -14.20 9.48
N VAL A 20 -7.97 -14.92 8.57
CA VAL A 20 -6.97 -15.93 8.93
C VAL A 20 -5.73 -15.25 9.50
N GLU A 21 -5.13 -15.85 10.53
CA GLU A 21 -3.92 -15.32 11.21
C GLU A 21 -2.78 -14.98 10.24
N GLU A 22 -2.59 -15.80 9.20
CA GLU A 22 -1.57 -15.59 8.17
C GLU A 22 -1.77 -14.28 7.39
N MET A 23 -3.03 -13.84 7.19
CA MET A 23 -3.31 -12.57 6.49
C MET A 23 -2.86 -11.34 7.29
N LYS A 24 -2.63 -11.46 8.60
CA LYS A 24 -2.05 -10.36 9.39
C LYS A 24 -0.62 -10.01 8.99
N LYS A 25 0.09 -10.90 8.28
CA LYS A 25 1.42 -10.62 7.71
C LYS A 25 1.36 -9.81 6.41
N TYR A 26 0.17 -9.64 5.85
CA TYR A 26 -0.05 -8.95 4.58
C TYR A 26 -1.04 -7.78 4.71
N PRO A 27 -0.80 -6.81 5.61
CA PRO A 27 -1.72 -5.71 5.88
C PRO A 27 -1.97 -4.81 4.66
N PHE A 28 -0.98 -4.57 3.79
CA PHE A 28 -1.21 -3.80 2.56
C PHE A 28 -2.08 -4.58 1.58
N THR A 29 -1.85 -5.89 1.43
CA THR A 29 -2.71 -6.75 0.60
C THR A 29 -4.14 -6.79 1.14
N LYS A 30 -4.32 -6.86 2.46
CA LYS A 30 -5.63 -6.76 3.11
C LYS A 30 -6.30 -5.42 2.79
N LEU A 31 -5.57 -4.31 2.94
CA LEU A 31 -6.07 -2.96 2.64
C LEU A 31 -6.51 -2.81 1.18
N VAL A 32 -5.74 -3.35 0.23
CA VAL A 32 -6.07 -3.36 -1.21
C VAL A 32 -7.42 -4.04 -1.46
N ILE A 33 -7.68 -5.16 -0.78
CA ILE A 33 -8.94 -5.91 -0.91
C ILE A 33 -10.09 -5.15 -0.25
N GLU A 34 -9.91 -4.67 0.99
CA GLU A 34 -10.93 -3.96 1.76
C GLU A 34 -11.38 -2.67 1.08
N LYS A 35 -10.44 -1.91 0.51
CA LYS A 35 -10.73 -0.69 -0.25
C LYS A 35 -11.16 -0.97 -1.69
N SER A 36 -11.31 -2.25 -2.08
CA SER A 36 -11.78 -2.68 -3.41
C SER A 36 -11.01 -2.02 -4.55
N LEU A 37 -9.68 -2.06 -4.48
CA LEU A 37 -8.84 -1.59 -5.57
C LEU A 37 -9.04 -2.48 -6.80
N THR A 38 -9.18 -1.85 -7.95
CA THR A 38 -9.09 -2.52 -9.23
C THR A 38 -7.65 -2.96 -9.47
N ARG A 39 -7.46 -3.91 -10.40
CA ARG A 39 -6.12 -4.30 -10.85
C ARG A 39 -5.29 -3.09 -11.29
N LYS A 40 -5.90 -2.14 -12.01
CA LYS A 40 -5.22 -0.94 -12.48
C LYS A 40 -4.72 -0.08 -11.31
N GLU A 41 -5.61 0.25 -10.38
CA GLU A 41 -5.28 1.05 -9.19
C GLU A 41 -4.18 0.39 -8.33
N TYR A 42 -4.23 -0.94 -8.19
CA TYR A 42 -3.19 -1.71 -7.49
C TYR A 42 -1.83 -1.61 -8.20
N MET A 43 -1.79 -1.84 -9.51
CA MET A 43 -0.55 -1.76 -10.28
C MET A 43 0.04 -0.35 -10.29
N GLU A 44 -0.80 0.68 -10.41
CA GLU A 44 -0.38 2.09 -10.33
C GLU A 44 0.19 2.42 -8.94
N SER A 45 -0.38 1.88 -7.87
CA SER A 45 0.15 2.07 -6.51
C SER A 45 1.52 1.39 -6.33
N LEU A 46 1.72 0.19 -6.88
CA LEU A 46 3.03 -0.47 -6.86
C LEU A 46 4.08 0.27 -7.70
N GLN A 47 3.68 0.76 -8.88
CA GLN A 47 4.55 1.54 -9.74
C GLN A 47 4.98 2.85 -9.08
N LEU A 48 4.07 3.50 -8.34
CA LEU A 48 4.42 4.68 -7.55
C LEU A 48 5.51 4.36 -6.52
N LEU A 49 5.39 3.24 -5.80
CA LEU A 49 6.40 2.83 -4.81
C LEU A 49 7.75 2.53 -5.44
N GLU A 50 7.77 1.87 -6.59
CA GLU A 50 8.99 1.60 -7.37
C GLU A 50 9.69 2.91 -7.77
N ILE A 51 8.96 3.85 -8.38
CA ILE A 51 9.49 5.16 -8.79
C ILE A 51 10.04 5.94 -7.59
N LEU A 52 9.33 5.92 -6.45
CA LEU A 52 9.78 6.61 -5.23
C LEU A 52 11.01 5.95 -4.64
N ASN A 53 11.12 4.62 -4.70
CA ASN A 53 12.26 3.88 -4.18
C ASN A 53 13.51 4.13 -5.02
N GLU A 54 13.39 4.09 -6.35
CA GLU A 54 14.51 4.42 -7.26
C GLU A 54 15.05 5.84 -6.99
N ARG A 55 14.16 6.81 -6.84
CA ARG A 55 14.56 8.19 -6.49
C ARG A 55 15.20 8.28 -5.11
N TYR A 56 14.66 7.55 -4.13
CA TYR A 56 15.24 7.50 -2.80
C TYR A 56 16.65 6.92 -2.80
N GLU A 57 16.87 5.81 -3.50
CA GLU A 57 18.20 5.19 -3.65
C GLU A 57 19.19 6.13 -4.35
N GLU A 58 18.73 6.85 -5.39
CA GLU A 58 19.54 7.87 -6.07
C GLU A 58 19.88 9.04 -5.13
N ASP A 59 18.91 9.55 -4.37
CA ASP A 59 19.13 10.60 -3.38
C ASP A 59 20.19 10.18 -2.35
N VAL A 60 20.07 8.96 -1.82
CA VAL A 60 21.01 8.38 -0.84
C VAL A 60 22.40 8.23 -1.44
N ALA A 61 22.51 7.71 -2.65
CA ALA A 61 23.79 7.56 -3.36
C ALA A 61 24.48 8.92 -3.60
N ASN A 62 23.70 9.98 -3.83
CA ASN A 62 24.17 11.35 -4.01
C ASN A 62 24.39 12.10 -2.69
N GLY A 63 24.10 11.49 -1.53
CA GLY A 63 24.27 12.11 -0.21
C GLY A 63 23.23 13.18 0.13
N LEU A 64 22.06 13.15 -0.51
CA LEU A 64 20.94 14.05 -0.21
C LEU A 64 20.25 13.61 1.09
N ILE A 65 19.80 14.61 1.88
CA ILE A 65 19.23 14.39 3.22
C ILE A 65 17.76 14.83 3.28
N ASN A 66 17.33 15.71 2.35
CA ASN A 66 15.96 16.20 2.29
C ASN A 66 15.17 15.41 1.25
N HIS A 67 14.10 14.76 1.71
CA HIS A 67 13.22 13.94 0.86
C HIS A 67 11.73 14.35 0.99
N ALA A 68 11.45 15.59 1.39
CA ALA A 68 10.07 16.08 1.49
C ALA A 68 9.30 15.91 0.17
N ASP A 69 9.99 16.06 -0.97
CA ASP A 69 9.40 15.89 -2.30
C ASP A 69 8.90 14.46 -2.55
N LEU A 70 9.54 13.44 -1.96
CA LEU A 70 9.06 12.04 -2.04
C LEU A 70 7.71 11.88 -1.33
N MET A 71 7.55 12.51 -0.16
CA MET A 71 6.29 12.45 0.58
C MET A 71 5.17 13.24 -0.12
N ILE A 72 5.49 14.41 -0.68
CA ILE A 72 4.54 15.17 -1.49
C ILE A 72 4.10 14.35 -2.71
N HIS A 73 5.04 13.70 -3.40
CA HIS A 73 4.73 12.86 -4.54
C HIS A 73 3.90 11.64 -4.16
N PHE A 74 4.23 10.98 -3.04
CA PHE A 74 3.42 9.88 -2.50
C PHE A 74 1.98 10.33 -2.22
N ALA A 75 1.78 11.38 -1.43
CA ALA A 75 0.46 11.87 -1.06
C ALA A 75 -0.36 12.36 -2.27
N GLY A 76 0.30 12.93 -3.28
CA GLY A 76 -0.36 13.46 -4.48
C GLY A 76 -0.75 12.38 -5.50
N MET A 77 -0.03 11.26 -5.54
CA MET A 77 -0.22 10.21 -6.57
C MET A 77 -0.80 8.91 -6.02
N LEU A 78 -0.86 8.73 -4.71
CA LEU A 78 -1.48 7.56 -4.10
C LEU A 78 -2.94 7.43 -4.56
N CYS A 79 -3.39 6.19 -4.78
CA CYS A 79 -4.78 5.92 -5.11
C CYS A 79 -5.71 6.56 -4.07
N TYR A 80 -6.69 7.35 -4.51
CA TYR A 80 -7.62 8.07 -3.62
C TYR A 80 -8.42 7.17 -2.66
N LYS A 81 -8.50 5.87 -2.93
CA LYS A 81 -9.16 4.88 -2.05
C LYS A 81 -8.29 4.44 -0.86
N LEU A 82 -6.98 4.69 -0.95
CA LEU A 82 -5.98 4.31 0.04
C LEU A 82 -5.71 5.51 0.96
N PRO A 83 -6.08 5.46 2.25
CA PRO A 83 -5.73 6.49 3.22
C PRO A 83 -4.22 6.50 3.43
N ILE A 84 -3.59 7.68 3.42
CA ILE A 84 -2.14 7.84 3.46
C ILE A 84 -1.53 7.14 4.68
N GLU A 85 -2.04 7.45 5.87
CA GLU A 85 -1.56 6.90 7.14
C GLU A 85 -1.69 5.37 7.18
N GLU A 86 -2.91 4.84 6.97
CA GLU A 86 -3.17 3.39 6.92
C GLU A 86 -2.27 2.68 5.90
N THR A 87 -2.00 3.32 4.77
CA THR A 87 -1.18 2.74 3.70
C THR A 87 0.28 2.68 4.10
N LEU A 88 0.85 3.75 4.64
CA LEU A 88 2.26 3.75 5.04
C LEU A 88 2.52 2.75 6.18
N GLU A 89 1.63 2.68 7.17
CA GLU A 89 1.71 1.67 8.23
C GLU A 89 1.64 0.25 7.64
N ALA A 90 0.69 0.00 6.74
CA ALA A 90 0.52 -1.32 6.12
C ALA A 90 1.71 -1.71 5.23
N LEU A 91 2.30 -0.77 4.50
CA LEU A 91 3.49 -1.03 3.68
C LEU A 91 4.72 -1.34 4.55
N GLU A 92 4.94 -0.57 5.61
CA GLU A 92 6.06 -0.78 6.55
C GLU A 92 5.93 -2.13 7.26
N GLN A 93 4.74 -2.45 7.79
CA GLN A 93 4.48 -3.73 8.47
C GLN A 93 4.61 -4.94 7.53
N GLN A 94 4.23 -4.79 6.25
CA GLN A 94 4.38 -5.85 5.25
C GLN A 94 5.82 -5.94 4.70
N GLY A 95 6.69 -4.97 5.00
CA GLY A 95 8.09 -4.96 4.56
C GLY A 95 8.26 -4.58 3.08
N LEU A 96 7.34 -3.81 2.51
CA LEU A 96 7.43 -3.33 1.13
C LEU A 96 8.28 -2.06 1.08
N TYR A 97 9.41 -2.10 0.37
CA TYR A 97 10.37 -0.97 0.30
C TYR A 97 10.68 -0.38 1.70
N PRO A 98 11.26 -1.16 2.62
CA PRO A 98 11.30 -0.85 4.05
C PRO A 98 12.02 0.47 4.37
N GLU A 99 13.11 0.80 3.67
CA GLU A 99 13.84 2.06 3.91
C GLU A 99 13.04 3.29 3.46
N LEU A 100 12.45 3.22 2.26
CA LEU A 100 11.56 4.26 1.74
C LEU A 100 10.34 4.45 2.65
N THR A 101 9.65 3.37 3.00
CA THR A 101 8.40 3.47 3.78
C THR A 101 8.64 3.97 5.20
N SER A 102 9.74 3.56 5.84
CA SER A 102 10.14 4.11 7.14
C SER A 102 10.49 5.60 7.05
N LEU A 103 11.16 6.03 5.97
CA LEU A 103 11.40 7.45 5.69
C LEU A 103 10.08 8.23 5.53
N LEU A 104 9.14 7.72 4.72
CA LEU A 104 7.86 8.38 4.46
C LEU A 104 7.02 8.46 5.74
N ASN A 105 6.96 7.41 6.55
CA ASN A 105 6.31 7.43 7.87
C ASN A 105 6.88 8.53 8.77
N ARG A 106 8.21 8.63 8.86
CA ARG A 106 8.86 9.67 9.65
C ARG A 106 8.55 11.08 9.14
N LEU A 107 8.34 11.27 7.84
CA LEU A 107 7.98 12.56 7.26
C LEU A 107 6.50 12.89 7.46
N HIS A 108 5.62 11.89 7.54
CA HIS A 108 4.19 12.09 7.74
C HIS A 108 3.85 12.63 9.13
N TYR A 109 4.57 12.20 10.16
CA TYR A 109 4.36 12.63 11.56
C TYR A 109 5.20 13.84 12.00
N LYS A 110 5.86 14.54 11.07
CA LYS A 110 6.62 15.78 11.34
C LYS A 110 5.82 17.02 10.97
#